data_AF-A0A810Q4U5-F1
#
_entry.id   AF-A0A810Q4U5-F1
#
_cell.length_a   1.000
_cell.length_b   1.000
_cell.length_c   1.000
_cell.angle_alpha   90.00
_cell.angle_beta   90.00
_cell.angle_gamma   90.00
#
_symmetry.space_group_name_H-M   'P 1'
#
loop_
_entity.id
_entity.type
_entity.pdbx_description
1 polymer ?
#
loop_
_entity_poly.entity_id
_entity_poly.type
_entity_poly.pdbx_seq_one_letter_code
_entity_poly.pdbx_strand_id
1 'polypeptide(L)'
;MSENTMLVPQMGITAEQATANCEELAKAIREITAGVLTTVNSFCRWIQQVAAEVAAQQEMETALRWASVDNRPLYNRYRHTKKKRIRKKYAKRILEWYRTEVAPC
;
A
#
# COMPACT_ATOMS: atom_id res chain seq x y z
N MET A 1 -48.11 60.04 12.88
CA MET A 1 -48.56 58.67 12.54
C MET A 1 -47.95 58.37 11.18
N SER A 2 -46.67 57.99 11.15
CA SER A 2 -46.16 56.60 11.18
C SER A 2 -46.48 55.86 9.89
N GLU A 3 -45.45 55.61 9.08
CA GLU A 3 -45.20 54.28 8.53
C GLU A 3 -43.71 54.20 8.15
N ASN A 4 -42.93 53.68 9.10
CA ASN A 4 -41.56 53.24 8.89
C ASN A 4 -41.64 51.97 8.03
N THR A 5 -41.29 52.07 6.75
CA THR A 5 -41.08 50.93 5.87
C THR A 5 -39.85 50.16 6.36
N MET A 6 -40.07 49.24 7.31
CA MET A 6 -39.07 48.23 7.65
C MET A 6 -38.80 47.39 6.40
N LEU A 7 -37.68 47.64 5.74
CA LEU A 7 -37.07 46.69 4.82
C LEU A 7 -36.61 45.49 5.65
N VAL A 8 -37.53 44.54 5.84
CA VAL A 8 -37.20 43.20 6.32
C VAL A 8 -36.30 42.57 5.26
N PRO A 9 -35.05 42.17 5.58
CA PRO A 9 -34.21 41.44 4.66
C PRO A 9 -34.94 40.17 4.23
N GLN A 10 -35.10 39.93 2.93
CA GLN A 10 -35.68 38.68 2.46
C GLN A 10 -34.82 37.51 2.94
N MET A 11 -35.34 36.76 3.91
CA MET A 11 -34.73 35.56 4.46
C MET A 11 -34.98 34.35 3.54
N GLY A 12 -34.50 34.44 2.30
CA GLY A 12 -34.63 33.37 1.31
C GLY A 12 -33.40 33.32 0.41
N ILE A 13 -32.82 32.14 0.24
CA ILE A 13 -31.76 31.93 -0.76
C ILE A 13 -32.42 32.08 -2.13
N THR A 14 -31.90 32.96 -2.98
CA THR A 14 -32.41 33.09 -4.36
C THR A 14 -32.10 31.82 -5.16
N ALA A 15 -32.90 31.52 -6.19
CA ALA A 15 -32.69 30.31 -7.00
C ALA A 15 -31.27 30.24 -7.60
N GLU A 16 -30.72 31.37 -8.05
CA GLU A 16 -29.36 31.50 -8.58
C GLU A 16 -28.29 31.23 -7.51
N GLN A 17 -28.52 31.68 -6.28
CA GLN A 17 -27.61 31.47 -5.17
C GLN A 17 -27.67 30.03 -4.65
N ALA A 18 -28.84 29.38 -4.74
CA ALA A 18 -28.99 27.95 -4.48
C ALA A 18 -28.25 27.10 -5.53
N THR A 19 -28.34 27.45 -6.82
CA THR A 19 -27.61 26.73 -7.88
C THR A 19 -26.10 26.87 -7.73
N ALA A 20 -25.58 28.08 -7.44
CA ALA A 20 -24.16 28.31 -7.22
C ALA A 20 -23.63 27.51 -6.02
N ASN A 21 -24.38 27.48 -4.92
CA ASN A 21 -24.03 26.68 -3.74
C ASN A 21 -23.99 25.18 -4.04
N CYS A 22 -24.94 24.67 -4.84
CA CYS A 22 -24.94 23.28 -5.27
C CYS A 22 -23.73 22.94 -6.15
N GLU A 23 -23.33 23.84 -7.06
CA GLU A 23 -22.15 23.64 -7.90
C GLU A 23 -20.85 23.61 -7.09
N GLU A 24 -20.70 24.51 -6.13
CA GLU A 24 -19.55 24.52 -5.20
C GLU A 24 -19.51 23.26 -4.34
N LEU A 25 -20.66 22.81 -3.81
CA LEU A 25 -20.74 21.53 -3.10
C LEU A 25 -20.37 20.35 -4.00
N ALA A 26 -20.88 20.31 -5.23
CA ALA A 26 -20.55 19.25 -6.17
C ALA A 26 -19.07 19.24 -6.56
N LYS A 27 -18.42 20.41 -6.62
CA LYS A 27 -16.98 20.54 -6.83
C LYS A 27 -16.20 20.04 -5.61
N ALA A 28 -16.56 20.47 -4.41
CA ALA A 28 -15.95 20.02 -3.16
C ALA A 28 -16.05 18.49 -2.99
N ILE A 29 -17.21 17.91 -3.28
CA ILE A 29 -17.42 16.45 -3.24
C ILE A 29 -16.49 15.75 -4.25
N ARG A 30 -16.38 16.27 -5.48
CA ARG A 30 -15.49 15.69 -6.51
C ARG A 30 -14.03 15.74 -6.08
N GLU A 31 -13.58 16.87 -5.53
CA GLU A 31 -12.21 17.05 -5.05
C GLU A 31 -11.90 16.11 -3.88
N ILE A 32 -12.80 16.01 -2.90
CA ILE A 32 -12.67 15.06 -1.78
C ILE A 32 -12.63 13.63 -2.30
N THR A 33 -13.53 13.26 -3.21
CA THR A 33 -13.58 11.91 -3.78
C THR A 33 -12.29 11.57 -4.52
N ALA A 34 -11.77 12.49 -5.34
CA ALA A 34 -10.50 12.31 -6.04
C ALA A 34 -9.32 12.17 -5.06
N GLY A 35 -9.28 12.98 -4.00
CA GLY A 35 -8.28 12.91 -2.95
C GLY A 35 -8.31 11.57 -2.21
N VAL A 36 -9.50 11.14 -1.77
CA VAL A 36 -9.71 9.85 -1.10
C VAL A 36 -9.29 8.69 -2.01
N LEU A 37 -9.71 8.69 -3.27
CA LEU A 37 -9.36 7.63 -4.22
C LEU A 37 -7.85 7.53 -4.44
N THR A 38 -7.17 8.68 -4.54
CA THR A 38 -5.71 8.73 -4.68
C THR A 38 -5.02 8.12 -3.46
N THR A 39 -5.45 8.48 -2.26
CA THR A 39 -4.90 7.93 -1.00
C THR A 39 -5.19 6.44 -0.84
N VAL A 40 -6.39 5.98 -1.18
CA VAL A 40 -6.71 4.55 -1.15
C VAL A 40 -5.84 3.77 -2.13
N ASN A 41 -5.65 4.29 -3.35
CA ASN A 41 -4.81 3.65 -4.36
C ASN A 41 -3.34 3.59 -3.93
N SER A 42 -2.80 4.65 -3.35
CA SER A 42 -1.42 4.63 -2.84
C SER A 42 -1.25 3.63 -1.70
N PHE A 43 -2.24 3.55 -0.80
CA PHE A 43 -2.24 2.58 0.29
C PHE A 43 -2.35 1.13 -0.19
N CYS A 44 -3.22 0.83 -1.16
CA CYS A 44 -3.32 -0.50 -1.76
C CYS A 44 -2.00 -0.93 -2.41
N ARG A 45 -1.33 -0.03 -3.13
CA ARG A 45 -0.01 -0.30 -3.71
C ARG A 45 1.04 -0.58 -2.65
N TRP A 46 1.02 0.17 -1.56
CA TRP A 46 1.91 -0.08 -0.42
C TRP A 46 1.65 -1.45 0.21
N ILE A 47 0.39 -1.83 0.46
CA ILE A 47 0.05 -3.17 0.96
C ILE A 47 0.58 -4.26 0.03
N GLN A 48 0.41 -4.10 -1.29
CA GLN A 48 0.90 -5.08 -2.27
C GLN A 48 2.43 -5.22 -2.23
N GLN A 49 3.16 -4.12 -2.03
CA GLN A 49 4.62 -4.16 -1.86
C GLN A 49 5.00 -4.90 -0.58
N VAL A 50 4.36 -4.58 0.54
CA VAL A 50 4.58 -5.27 1.82
C VAL A 50 4.27 -6.76 1.70
N ALA A 51 3.16 -7.12 1.06
CA ALA A 51 2.79 -8.51 0.84
C ALA A 51 3.83 -9.26 -0.01
N ALA A 52 4.36 -8.63 -1.06
CA ALA A 52 5.43 -9.21 -1.89
C ALA A 52 6.73 -9.40 -1.10
N GLU A 53 7.11 -8.44 -0.26
CA GLU A 53 8.29 -8.54 0.61
C GLU A 53 8.13 -9.66 1.65
N VAL A 54 6.95 -9.76 2.28
CA VAL A 54 6.62 -10.82 3.23
C VAL A 54 6.66 -12.19 2.56
N ALA A 55 6.10 -12.32 1.36
CA ALA A 55 6.14 -13.57 0.59
C ALA A 55 7.59 -13.98 0.24
N ALA A 56 8.42 -13.03 -0.22
CA ALA A 56 9.83 -13.29 -0.52
C ALA A 56 10.64 -13.69 0.72
N GLN A 57 10.37 -13.06 1.86
CA GLN A 57 11.00 -13.40 3.14
C GLN A 57 10.58 -14.79 3.62
N GLN A 58 9.28 -15.10 3.55
CA GLN A 58 8.74 -16.40 3.92
C GLN A 58 9.32 -17.53 3.06
N GLU A 59 9.44 -17.30 1.75
CA GLU A 59 10.08 -18.24 0.84
C GLU A 59 11.55 -18.48 1.23
N MET A 60 12.30 -17.42 1.51
CA MET A 60 13.69 -17.52 1.96
C MET A 60 13.83 -18.28 3.27
N GLU A 61 12.96 -18.02 4.25
CA GLU A 61 12.97 -18.75 5.52
C GLU A 61 12.63 -20.22 5.34
N THR A 62 11.67 -20.53 4.47
CA THR A 62 11.28 -21.90 4.14
C THR A 62 12.43 -22.63 3.45
N ALA A 63 13.08 -21.99 2.46
CA ALA A 63 14.25 -22.53 1.79
C ALA A 63 15.41 -22.80 2.77
N LEU A 64 15.62 -21.91 3.76
CA LEU A 64 16.61 -22.13 4.81
C LEU A 64 16.28 -23.32 5.71
N ARG A 65 15.00 -23.52 6.05
CA ARG A 65 14.56 -24.67 6.86
C ARG A 65 14.84 -25.97 6.10
N TRP A 66 14.42 -26.06 4.83
CA TRP A 66 14.72 -27.21 3.98
C TRP A 66 16.21 -27.45 3.80
N ALA A 67 16.99 -26.39 3.54
CA ALA A 67 18.44 -26.51 3.39
C ALA A 67 19.11 -27.00 4.69
N SER A 68 18.56 -26.67 5.86
CA SER A 68 19.11 -27.16 7.13
C SER A 68 18.95 -28.68 7.34
N VAL A 69 17.97 -29.28 6.65
CA VAL A 69 17.68 -30.72 6.72
C VAL A 69 18.38 -31.45 5.59
N ASP A 70 18.15 -31.04 4.33
CA ASP A 70 18.56 -31.80 3.14
C ASP A 70 19.85 -31.30 2.49
N ASN A 71 20.22 -30.03 2.69
CA ASN A 71 21.43 -29.43 2.10
C ASN A 71 22.31 -28.73 3.15
N ARG A 72 22.61 -29.48 4.22
CA ARG A 72 23.40 -29.03 5.37
C ARG A 72 24.71 -28.33 5.00
N PRO A 73 25.52 -28.80 4.02
CA PRO A 73 26.74 -28.10 3.63
C PRO A 73 26.48 -26.68 3.12
N LEU A 74 25.43 -26.48 2.32
CA LEU A 74 25.08 -25.17 1.78
C LEU A 74 24.51 -24.25 2.88
N TYR A 75 23.65 -24.80 3.75
CA TYR A 75 23.12 -24.09 4.91
C TYR A 75 24.24 -23.64 5.86
N ASN A 76 25.20 -24.51 6.18
CA ASN A 76 26.31 -24.18 7.08
C ASN A 76 27.19 -23.08 6.50
N ARG A 77 27.48 -23.12 5.19
CA ARG A 77 28.19 -22.03 4.50
C ARG A 77 27.44 -20.71 4.65
N TYR A 78 26.12 -20.69 4.48
CA TYR A 78 25.31 -19.50 4.71
C TYR A 78 25.37 -19.02 6.17
N ARG A 79 25.10 -19.90 7.15
CA ARG A 79 24.96 -19.57 8.57
C ARG A 79 26.26 -19.09 9.20
N HIS A 80 27.39 -19.68 8.83
CA HIS A 80 28.70 -19.32 9.41
C HIS A 80 29.40 -18.18 8.65
N THR A 81 28.95 -17.83 7.44
CA THR A 81 29.52 -16.69 6.72
C THR A 81 29.12 -15.37 7.35
N LYS A 82 30.09 -14.69 7.97
CA LYS A 82 29.88 -13.35 8.54
C LYS A 82 29.85 -12.25 7.47
N LYS A 83 30.66 -12.35 6.41
CA LYS A 83 30.74 -11.34 5.33
C LYS A 83 29.42 -11.23 4.54
N LYS A 84 28.80 -10.04 4.54
CA LYS A 84 27.47 -9.77 3.94
C LYS A 84 27.37 -10.17 2.46
N ARG A 85 28.34 -9.77 1.62
CA ARG A 85 28.35 -10.08 0.17
C ARG A 85 28.30 -11.58 -0.08
N ILE A 86 29.08 -12.35 0.67
CA ILE A 86 29.17 -13.81 0.52
C ILE A 86 27.92 -14.49 1.08
N ARG A 87 27.37 -13.99 2.19
CA ARG A 87 26.09 -14.50 2.73
C ARG A 87 24.94 -14.33 1.73
N LYS A 88 24.85 -13.17 1.07
CA LYS A 88 23.88 -12.91 -0.01
C LYS A 88 24.05 -13.87 -1.20
N LYS A 89 25.29 -14.19 -1.58
CA LYS A 89 25.57 -15.21 -2.62
C LYS A 89 24.97 -16.57 -2.23
N TYR A 90 25.18 -17.03 -1.00
CA TYR A 90 24.63 -18.32 -0.55
C TYR A 90 23.11 -18.30 -0.34
N ALA A 91 22.53 -17.18 0.09
CA ALA A 91 21.08 -17.02 0.14
C ALA A 91 20.42 -17.25 -1.23
N LYS A 92 20.98 -16.63 -2.28
CA LYS A 92 20.52 -16.84 -3.65
C LYS A 92 20.63 -18.31 -4.09
N ARG A 93 21.76 -18.95 -3.79
CA ARG A 93 21.96 -20.38 -4.12
C ARG A 93 21.00 -21.30 -3.38
N ILE A 94 20.66 -20.99 -2.12
CA ILE A 94 19.68 -21.76 -1.33
C ILE A 94 18.27 -21.59 -1.92
N LEU A 95 17.89 -20.37 -2.31
CA LEU A 95 16.61 -20.13 -2.98
C LEU A 95 16.51 -20.84 -4.33
N GLU A 96 17.58 -20.78 -5.14
CA GLU A 96 17.64 -21.48 -6.42
C GLU A 96 17.48 -22.99 -6.23
N TRP A 97 18.28 -23.59 -5.34
CA TRP A 97 18.16 -25.00 -4.96
C TRP A 97 16.74 -25.37 -4.49
N TYR A 98 16.14 -24.55 -3.63
CA TYR A 98 14.78 -24.79 -3.12
C TYR A 98 13.74 -24.80 -4.25
N ARG A 99 13.81 -23.85 -5.19
CA ARG A 99 12.89 -23.75 -6.33
C ARG A 99 13.10 -24.82 -7.39
N THR A 100 14.29 -25.41 -7.51
CA THR A 100 14.57 -26.43 -8.53
C THR A 100 14.43 -27.85 -8.01
N GLU A 101 14.78 -28.10 -6.74
CA GLU A 101 14.91 -29.46 -6.20
C GLU A 101 13.86 -29.81 -5.13
N VAL A 102 13.35 -28.85 -4.37
CA VAL A 102 12.44 -29.11 -3.23
C VAL A 102 10.99 -28.81 -3.60
N ALA A 103 10.75 -27.62 -4.14
CA ALA A 103 9.44 -27.14 -4.56
C ALA A 103 9.54 -26.62 -5.99
N PRO A 104 9.65 -27.51 -6.99
CA PRO A 104 9.63 -27.13 -8.40
C PRO A 104 8.29 -26.46 -8.72
N CYS A 105 8.38 -25.18 -9.09
CA CYS A 105 7.26 -24.36 -9.54
C CYS A 105 7.11 -24.44 -11.06
#